data_AF-A0A960HJU9-F1
#
_entry.id   AF-A0A960HJU9-F1
#
_cell.length_a   1.000
_cell.length_b   1.000
_cell.length_c   1.000
_cell.angle_alpha   90.00
_cell.angle_beta   90.00
_cell.angle_gamma   90.00
#
_symmetry.space_group_name_H-M   'P 1'
#
loop_
_entity.id
_entity.type
_entity.pdbx_description
1 polymer ?
#
loop_
_entity_poly.entity_id
_entity_poly.type
_entity_poly.pdbx_seq_one_letter_code
_entity_poly.pdbx_strand_id
1 'polypeptide(L)'
;DVLAHRISLVALHAGALEVAVDLPPAQVRESAALLRSTAHQALEELRDVIGVLREEPGQPSASTVPQPTLADIPRLVEETRRSGAKIDFEMEVDGAAGAPGPLGRDAYRIVQEALTNITKHARGTLAQVRVAGAPDRGLHVSVRNPPAVGPADRTAPPGSGTGLLGLQERVALANGVLVHGPDASGDFVVEADLPW
;
A
#
# COMPACT_ATOMS: atom_id res chain seq x y z
N ASP A 1 2.33 6.68 21.77
CA ASP A 1 1.04 6.83 21.09
C ASP A 1 1.28 7.49 19.72
N VAL A 2 1.40 6.65 18.69
CA VAL A 2 1.79 7.05 17.32
C VAL A 2 0.67 7.82 16.62
N LEU A 3 -0.59 7.49 16.91
CA LEU A 3 -1.77 8.20 16.39
C LEU A 3 -1.85 9.62 16.93
N ALA A 4 -1.70 9.79 18.25
CA ALA A 4 -1.65 11.12 18.86
C ALA A 4 -0.49 11.96 18.30
N HIS A 5 0.64 11.33 18.01
CA HIS A 5 1.79 12.00 17.38
C HIS A 5 1.49 12.46 15.94
N ARG A 6 0.84 11.63 15.11
CA ARG A 6 0.46 12.00 13.73
C ARG A 6 -0.63 13.08 13.67
N ILE A 7 -1.63 13.00 14.55
CA ILE A 7 -2.66 14.06 14.67
C ILE A 7 -1.99 15.38 15.09
N SER A 8 -1.00 15.32 15.99
CA SER A 8 -0.23 16.50 16.39
C SER A 8 0.58 17.08 15.23
N LEU A 9 1.15 16.24 14.35
CA LEU A 9 1.84 16.69 13.14
C LEU A 9 0.87 17.31 12.11
N VAL A 10 -0.34 16.76 11.94
CA VAL A 10 -1.40 17.36 11.10
C VAL A 10 -1.77 18.75 11.65
N ALA A 11 -2.04 18.86 12.94
CA ALA A 11 -2.38 20.14 13.58
C ALA A 11 -1.25 21.16 13.46
N LEU A 12 0.01 20.73 13.62
CA LEU A 12 1.18 21.59 13.47
C LEU A 12 1.33 22.12 12.03
N HIS A 13 1.23 21.25 11.03
CA HIS A 13 1.32 21.66 9.63
C HIS A 13 0.15 22.55 9.19
N ALA A 14 -1.05 22.29 9.68
CA ALA A 14 -2.21 23.14 9.44
C ALA A 14 -2.03 24.54 10.07
N GLY A 15 -1.59 24.60 11.34
CA GLY A 15 -1.27 25.87 12.00
C GLY A 15 -0.14 26.64 11.33
N ALA A 16 0.87 25.95 10.80
CA ALA A 16 1.94 26.59 10.02
C ALA A 16 1.42 27.23 8.73
N LEU A 17 0.45 26.61 8.05
CA LEU A 17 -0.21 27.18 6.87
C LEU A 17 -1.11 28.38 7.21
N GLU A 18 -1.74 28.41 8.38
CA GLU A 18 -2.56 29.55 8.82
C GLU A 18 -1.74 30.81 9.10
N VAL A 19 -0.50 30.64 9.60
CA VAL A 19 0.39 31.75 9.97
C VAL A 19 1.24 32.21 8.78
N ALA A 20 1.47 31.36 7.78
CA ALA A 20 2.31 31.66 6.64
C ALA A 20 1.56 32.51 5.59
N VAL A 21 1.75 33.83 5.68
CA VAL A 21 1.30 34.79 4.67
C VAL A 21 2.31 34.79 3.51
N ASP A 22 1.83 34.64 2.28
CA ASP A 22 2.61 34.65 1.02
C ASP A 22 3.44 33.39 0.68
N LEU A 23 3.00 32.20 1.07
CA LEU A 23 3.61 30.96 0.57
C LEU A 23 3.46 30.82 -0.96
N PRO A 24 4.55 30.45 -1.67
CA PRO A 24 4.47 30.11 -3.08
C PRO A 24 3.43 29.00 -3.32
N PRO A 25 2.62 29.07 -4.40
CA PRO A 25 1.58 28.07 -4.67
C PRO A 25 2.07 26.62 -4.72
N ALA A 26 3.35 26.40 -5.06
CA ALA A 26 3.97 25.08 -5.05
C ALA A 26 4.12 24.51 -3.62
N GLN A 27 4.55 25.33 -2.66
CA GLN A 27 4.72 24.92 -1.26
C GLN A 27 3.38 24.70 -0.57
N VAL A 28 2.36 25.53 -0.89
CA VAL A 28 0.98 25.30 -0.41
C VAL A 28 0.47 23.93 -0.85
N ARG A 29 0.69 23.55 -2.11
CA ARG A 29 0.28 22.23 -2.63
C ARG A 29 1.04 21.08 -1.95
N GLU A 30 2.32 21.25 -1.70
CA GLU A 30 3.16 20.27 -1.00
C GLU A 30 2.69 20.05 0.44
N SER A 31 2.50 21.12 1.21
CA SER A 31 1.98 21.04 2.58
C SER A 31 0.55 20.47 2.64
N ALA A 32 -0.31 20.82 1.69
CA ALA A 32 -1.64 20.23 1.58
C ALA A 32 -1.60 18.73 1.26
N ALA A 33 -0.66 18.30 0.41
CA ALA A 33 -0.45 16.88 0.11
C ALA A 33 0.03 16.11 1.35
N LEU A 34 0.97 16.67 2.12
CA LEU A 34 1.46 16.11 3.37
C LEU A 34 0.38 16.01 4.44
N LEU A 35 -0.46 17.05 4.59
CA LEU A 35 -1.64 17.02 5.47
C LEU A 35 -2.60 15.90 5.08
N ARG A 36 -2.92 15.80 3.79
CA ARG A 36 -3.83 14.77 3.27
C ARG A 36 -3.29 13.36 3.49
N SER A 37 -2.00 13.12 3.22
CA SER A 37 -1.40 11.80 3.42
C SER A 37 -1.34 11.42 4.89
N THR A 38 -0.94 12.33 5.76
CA THR A 38 -0.82 12.08 7.20
C THR A 38 -2.20 11.84 7.84
N ALA A 39 -3.22 12.60 7.42
CA ALA A 39 -4.60 12.37 7.85
C ALA A 39 -5.15 11.03 7.35
N HIS A 40 -4.81 10.62 6.12
CA HIS A 40 -5.24 9.32 5.59
C HIS A 40 -4.63 8.15 6.37
N GLN A 41 -3.32 8.22 6.64
CA GLN A 41 -2.61 7.22 7.43
C GLN A 41 -3.15 7.13 8.87
N ALA A 42 -3.41 8.27 9.51
CA ALA A 42 -4.02 8.30 10.85
C ALA A 42 -5.43 7.68 10.86
N LEU A 43 -6.22 7.87 9.80
CA LEU A 43 -7.53 7.25 9.65
C LEU A 43 -7.44 5.73 9.39
N GLU A 44 -6.45 5.26 8.63
CA GLU A 44 -6.18 3.84 8.42
C GLU A 44 -5.76 3.17 9.73
N GLU A 45 -4.81 3.75 10.47
CA GLU A 45 -4.37 3.24 11.77
C GLU A 45 -5.53 3.24 12.79
N LEU A 46 -6.37 4.29 12.82
CA LEU A 46 -7.56 4.32 13.67
C LEU A 46 -8.58 3.24 13.28
N ARG A 47 -8.78 2.97 11.99
CA ARG A 47 -9.64 1.89 11.50
C ARG A 47 -9.07 0.52 11.83
N ASP A 48 -7.76 0.35 11.82
CA ASP A 48 -7.08 -0.87 12.21
C ASP A 48 -7.26 -1.10 13.73
N VAL A 49 -7.05 -0.07 14.56
CA VAL A 49 -7.28 -0.17 16.02
C VAL A 49 -8.75 -0.44 16.35
N ILE A 50 -9.69 0.26 15.70
CA ILE A 50 -11.13 0.02 15.89
C ILE A 50 -11.55 -1.35 15.34
N GLY A 51 -10.93 -1.83 14.27
CA GLY A 51 -11.16 -3.14 13.68
C GLY A 51 -10.68 -4.28 14.58
N VAL A 52 -9.49 -4.15 15.16
CA VAL A 52 -8.89 -5.12 16.08
C VAL A 52 -9.64 -5.19 17.41
N LEU A 53 -10.18 -4.07 17.90
CA LEU A 53 -10.99 -4.04 19.13
C LEU A 53 -12.40 -4.63 18.97
N ARG A 54 -12.82 -5.02 17.76
CA ARG A 54 -14.18 -5.49 17.48
C ARG A 54 -14.23 -6.86 16.77
N GLU A 55 -13.14 -7.62 16.80
CA GLU A 55 -13.15 -9.07 16.48
C GLU A 55 -13.78 -9.88 17.64
N GLU A 56 -14.93 -9.43 18.15
CA GLU A 56 -15.86 -10.28 18.90
C GLU A 56 -16.74 -11.01 17.86
N PRO A 57 -16.86 -12.34 17.92
CA PRO A 57 -17.66 -13.10 16.96
C PRO A 57 -19.13 -12.69 17.08
N GLY A 58 -19.63 -11.92 16.12
CA GLY A 58 -21.07 -11.68 15.94
C GLY A 58 -21.55 -10.23 15.82
N GLN A 59 -20.69 -9.21 15.72
CA GLN A 59 -21.16 -7.82 15.49
C GLN A 59 -20.71 -7.24 14.14
N PRO A 60 -21.64 -6.67 13.33
CA PRO A 60 -21.28 -5.99 12.09
C PRO A 60 -20.46 -4.73 12.37
N SER A 61 -19.34 -4.57 11.66
CA SER A 61 -18.39 -3.45 11.79
C SER A 61 -19.03 -2.09 11.54
N ALA A 62 -18.61 -1.07 12.29
CA ALA A 62 -19.03 0.34 12.14
C ALA A 62 -18.32 1.08 10.99
N SER A 63 -17.42 0.41 10.26
CA SER A 63 -17.03 0.84 8.92
C SER A 63 -17.98 0.18 7.92
N THR A 64 -18.83 0.96 7.25
CA THR A 64 -19.77 0.46 6.22
C THR A 64 -19.08 -0.12 4.99
N VAL A 65 -17.75 0.02 4.89
CA VAL A 65 -16.94 -0.62 3.86
C VAL A 65 -16.31 -1.88 4.45
N PRO A 66 -16.61 -3.07 3.90
CA PRO A 66 -15.95 -4.31 4.28
C PRO A 66 -14.43 -4.16 4.14
N GLN A 67 -13.68 -4.64 5.12
CA GLN A 67 -12.21 -4.65 5.02
C GLN A 67 -11.78 -5.57 3.86
N PRO A 68 -10.74 -5.19 3.09
CA PRO A 68 -10.28 -6.00 1.99
C PRO A 68 -9.67 -7.30 2.50
N THR A 69 -9.84 -8.35 1.70
CA THR A 69 -9.38 -9.70 1.99
C THR A 69 -8.42 -10.18 0.90
N LEU A 70 -7.82 -11.35 1.11
CA LEU A 70 -7.00 -12.00 0.09
C LEU A 70 -7.78 -12.25 -1.21
N ALA A 71 -9.09 -12.50 -1.11
CA ALA A 71 -9.98 -12.73 -2.25
C ALA A 71 -10.27 -11.46 -3.08
N ASP A 72 -9.92 -10.27 -2.58
CA ASP A 72 -10.08 -9.00 -3.29
C ASP A 72 -8.92 -8.70 -4.25
N ILE A 73 -7.78 -9.39 -4.13
CA ILE A 73 -6.59 -9.14 -4.95
C ILE A 73 -6.87 -9.30 -6.47
N PRO A 74 -7.55 -10.37 -6.94
CA PRO A 74 -7.88 -10.50 -8.36
C PRO A 74 -8.68 -9.32 -8.92
N ARG A 75 -9.62 -8.79 -8.13
CA ARG A 75 -10.43 -7.63 -8.51
C ARG A 75 -9.57 -6.36 -8.61
N LEU A 76 -8.68 -6.14 -7.64
CA LEU A 76 -7.76 -5.00 -7.64
C LEU A 76 -6.81 -5.01 -8.86
N VAL A 77 -6.28 -6.17 -9.23
CA VAL A 77 -5.45 -6.32 -10.44
C VAL A 77 -6.26 -5.97 -11.69
N GLU A 78 -7.48 -6.46 -11.79
CA GLU A 78 -8.35 -6.23 -12.94
C GLU A 78 -8.77 -4.75 -13.07
N GLU A 79 -9.08 -4.07 -11.96
CA GLU A 79 -9.31 -2.62 -11.95
C GLU A 79 -8.08 -1.83 -12.45
N THR A 80 -6.88 -2.29 -12.09
CA THR A 80 -5.64 -1.67 -12.55
C THR A 80 -5.40 -1.93 -14.04
N ARG A 81 -5.72 -3.12 -14.56
CA ARG A 81 -5.70 -3.44 -15.99
C ARG A 81 -6.64 -2.55 -16.80
N ARG A 82 -7.87 -2.35 -16.32
CA ARG A 82 -8.85 -1.45 -16.97
C ARG A 82 -8.38 0.01 -17.03
N SER A 83 -7.50 0.39 -16.11
CA SER A 83 -6.86 1.72 -16.10
C SER A 83 -5.69 1.84 -17.09
N GLY A 84 -5.41 0.78 -17.88
CA GLY A 84 -4.43 0.77 -18.96
C GLY A 84 -3.09 0.11 -18.61
N ALA A 85 -2.92 -0.42 -17.39
CA ALA A 85 -1.71 -1.15 -17.02
C ALA A 85 -1.70 -2.54 -17.68
N LYS A 86 -0.53 -2.99 -18.14
CA LYS A 86 -0.32 -4.37 -18.59
C LYS A 86 0.21 -5.17 -17.42
N ILE A 87 -0.59 -6.12 -16.94
CA ILE A 87 -0.25 -6.95 -15.78
C ILE A 87 -0.45 -8.41 -16.16
N ASP A 88 0.60 -9.21 -15.99
CA ASP A 88 0.52 -10.66 -15.89
C ASP A 88 0.26 -11.03 -14.42
N PHE A 89 -0.77 -11.84 -14.16
CA PHE A 89 -1.22 -12.11 -12.79
C PHE A 89 -1.52 -13.58 -12.58
N GLU A 90 -0.93 -14.11 -11.52
CA GLU A 90 -1.04 -15.49 -11.10
C GLU A 90 -1.26 -15.54 -9.58
N MET A 91 -2.21 -16.37 -9.15
CA MET A 91 -2.52 -16.56 -7.73
C MET A 91 -2.75 -18.03 -7.43
N GLU A 92 -1.85 -18.60 -6.63
CA GLU A 92 -1.81 -20.01 -6.25
C GLU A 92 -1.79 -20.14 -4.73
N VAL A 93 -2.96 -19.97 -4.11
CA VAL A 93 -3.08 -19.97 -2.65
C VAL A 93 -3.95 -21.11 -2.16
N ASP A 94 -3.32 -22.10 -1.53
CA ASP A 94 -3.99 -23.22 -0.89
C ASP A 94 -4.72 -22.74 0.37
N GLY A 95 -6.00 -23.07 0.51
CA GLY A 95 -6.76 -22.70 1.71
C GLY A 95 -7.07 -21.21 1.85
N ALA A 96 -7.04 -20.43 0.75
CA ALA A 96 -7.28 -18.98 0.75
C ALA A 96 -8.55 -18.53 1.50
N ALA A 97 -9.62 -19.33 1.48
CA ALA A 97 -10.87 -19.04 2.19
C ALA A 97 -10.74 -19.05 3.71
N GLY A 98 -9.73 -19.74 4.26
CA GLY A 98 -9.42 -19.81 5.68
C GLY A 98 -8.23 -18.93 6.10
N ALA A 99 -7.74 -18.06 5.20
CA ALA A 99 -6.64 -17.16 5.53
C ALA A 99 -7.02 -16.20 6.67
N PRO A 100 -6.14 -15.96 7.66
CA PRO A 100 -6.35 -14.98 8.71
C PRO A 100 -6.67 -13.59 8.12
N GLY A 101 -7.61 -12.88 8.73
CA GLY A 101 -7.97 -11.52 8.33
C GLY A 101 -6.78 -10.57 8.21
N PRO A 102 -5.87 -10.49 9.22
CA PRO A 102 -4.66 -9.67 9.12
C PRO A 102 -3.77 -10.01 7.91
N LEU A 103 -3.51 -11.30 7.67
CA LEU A 103 -2.71 -11.77 6.54
C LEU A 103 -3.28 -11.29 5.19
N GLY A 104 -4.61 -11.42 5.02
CA GLY A 104 -5.29 -10.98 3.81
C GLY A 104 -5.22 -9.46 3.61
N ARG A 105 -5.35 -8.68 4.69
CA ARG A 105 -5.24 -7.21 4.64
C ARG A 105 -3.83 -6.75 4.27
N ASP A 106 -2.81 -7.37 4.86
CA ASP A 106 -1.42 -7.01 4.60
C ASP A 106 -1.02 -7.36 3.17
N ALA A 107 -1.38 -8.56 2.69
CA ALA A 107 -1.16 -8.97 1.30
C ALA A 107 -1.88 -8.05 0.31
N TYR A 108 -3.14 -7.70 0.57
CA TYR A 108 -3.89 -6.77 -0.26
C TYR A 108 -3.20 -5.40 -0.33
N ARG A 109 -2.74 -4.87 0.81
CA ARG A 109 -2.08 -3.56 0.86
C ARG A 109 -0.75 -3.55 0.12
N ILE A 110 0.05 -4.63 0.22
CA ILE A 110 1.30 -4.79 -0.53
C ILE A 110 1.03 -4.73 -2.03
N VAL A 111 0.07 -5.52 -2.53
CA VAL A 111 -0.29 -5.52 -3.96
C VAL A 111 -0.83 -4.15 -4.39
N GLN A 112 -1.68 -3.52 -3.58
CA GLN A 112 -2.25 -2.21 -3.88
C GLN A 112 -1.20 -1.11 -4.03
N GLU A 113 -0.26 -1.02 -3.11
CA GLU A 113 0.81 -0.03 -3.17
C GLU A 113 1.75 -0.32 -4.35
N ALA A 114 2.10 -1.59 -4.60
CA ALA A 114 2.93 -1.97 -5.72
C ALA A 114 2.28 -1.64 -7.08
N LEU A 115 0.99 -1.95 -7.25
CA LEU A 115 0.22 -1.58 -8.44
C LEU A 115 0.10 -0.06 -8.60
N THR A 116 -0.11 0.66 -7.50
CA THR A 116 -0.09 2.13 -7.50
C THR A 116 1.25 2.66 -8.01
N ASN A 117 2.37 2.08 -7.58
CA ASN A 117 3.70 2.47 -8.05
C ASN A 117 3.92 2.13 -9.53
N ILE A 118 3.45 0.97 -9.99
CA ILE A 118 3.50 0.60 -11.41
C ILE A 118 2.79 1.63 -12.29
N THR A 119 1.57 2.04 -11.93
CA THR A 119 0.81 3.03 -12.71
C THR A 119 1.48 4.42 -12.78
N LYS A 120 2.28 4.76 -11.76
CA LYS A 120 3.05 6.00 -11.68
C LYS A 120 4.38 5.92 -12.42
N HIS A 121 5.09 4.80 -12.31
CA HIS A 121 6.52 4.72 -12.63
C HIS A 121 6.87 3.76 -13.77
N ALA A 122 5.97 2.87 -14.19
CA ALA A 122 6.24 1.80 -15.14
C ALA A 122 5.18 1.74 -16.26
N ARG A 123 4.80 2.91 -16.78
CA ARG A 123 3.78 2.98 -17.83
C ARG A 123 4.27 2.30 -19.11
N GLY A 124 3.40 1.49 -19.73
CA GLY A 124 3.68 0.82 -21.00
C GLY A 124 4.44 -0.50 -20.90
N THR A 125 4.98 -0.84 -19.72
CA THR A 125 5.67 -2.13 -19.47
C THR A 125 4.69 -3.22 -19.03
N LEU A 126 5.08 -4.48 -19.19
CA LEU A 126 4.35 -5.61 -18.61
C LEU A 126 4.86 -5.88 -17.19
N ALA A 127 4.02 -5.60 -16.19
CA ALA A 127 4.30 -5.98 -14.81
C ALA A 127 3.86 -7.43 -14.55
N GLN A 128 4.50 -8.09 -13.60
CA GLN A 128 4.16 -9.43 -13.11
C GLN A 128 3.71 -9.32 -11.66
N VAL A 129 2.60 -9.97 -11.32
CA VAL A 129 2.07 -10.08 -9.96
C VAL A 129 1.85 -11.56 -9.67
N ARG A 130 2.54 -12.09 -8.67
CA ARG A 130 2.36 -13.45 -8.17
C ARG A 130 1.99 -13.44 -6.70
N VAL A 131 0.98 -14.21 -6.32
CA VAL A 131 0.61 -14.44 -4.93
C VAL A 131 0.49 -15.94 -4.72
N ALA A 132 1.35 -16.52 -3.89
CA ALA A 132 1.37 -17.97 -3.66
C ALA A 132 1.52 -18.28 -2.18
N GLY A 133 0.89 -19.34 -1.68
CA GLY A 133 1.01 -19.68 -0.27
C GLY A 133 0.10 -20.78 0.22
N ALA A 134 0.31 -21.16 1.49
CA ALA A 134 -0.48 -22.15 2.20
C ALA A 134 -0.30 -21.97 3.73
N PRO A 135 -1.22 -22.47 4.57
CA PRO A 135 -1.10 -22.37 6.03
C PRO A 135 0.20 -22.94 6.62
N ASP A 136 0.84 -23.90 5.97
CA ASP A 136 2.07 -24.53 6.43
C ASP A 136 3.35 -23.90 5.84
N ARG A 137 3.22 -23.01 4.85
CA ARG A 137 4.34 -22.40 4.11
C ARG A 137 4.42 -20.88 4.26
N GLY A 138 3.37 -20.23 4.76
CA GLY A 138 3.21 -18.79 4.69
C GLY A 138 2.66 -18.33 3.33
N LEU A 139 2.59 -17.01 3.16
CA LEU A 139 2.13 -16.35 1.95
C LEU A 139 3.26 -15.49 1.35
N HIS A 140 3.60 -15.78 0.10
CA HIS A 140 4.55 -15.03 -0.70
C HIS A 140 3.82 -14.12 -1.68
N VAL A 141 4.19 -12.84 -1.71
CA VAL A 141 3.70 -11.84 -2.65
C VAL A 141 4.88 -11.27 -3.42
N SER A 142 4.88 -11.42 -4.75
CA SER A 142 5.91 -10.86 -5.62
C SER A 142 5.28 -9.98 -6.68
N VAL A 143 5.71 -8.72 -6.74
CA VAL A 143 5.34 -7.78 -7.79
C VAL A 143 6.60 -7.26 -8.45
N ARG A 144 6.70 -7.41 -9.77
CA ARG A 144 7.87 -7.04 -10.55
C ARG A 144 7.47 -6.22 -11.76
N ASN A 145 8.23 -5.17 -12.09
CA ASN A 145 8.03 -4.45 -13.33
C ASN A 145 9.37 -4.01 -13.95
N PRO A 146 9.48 -4.07 -15.29
CA PRO A 146 10.59 -3.44 -15.98
C PRO A 146 10.63 -1.92 -15.74
N PRO A 147 11.80 -1.28 -15.89
CA PRO A 147 11.89 0.17 -15.91
C PRO A 147 11.08 0.73 -17.09
N ALA A 148 10.49 1.92 -16.92
CA ALA A 148 9.69 2.54 -17.97
C ALA A 148 10.47 2.70 -19.29
N VAL A 149 9.81 2.40 -20.41
CA VAL A 149 10.37 2.58 -21.75
C VAL A 149 10.07 3.99 -22.23
N GLY A 150 11.09 4.84 -22.31
CA GLY A 150 10.99 6.22 -22.79
C GLY A 150 12.01 7.15 -22.10
N PRO A 151 12.20 8.40 -22.57
CA PRO A 151 12.94 9.38 -21.78
C PRO A 151 12.28 9.44 -20.41
N ALA A 152 13.08 9.31 -19.34
CA ALA A 152 12.59 9.46 -17.97
C ALA A 152 11.89 10.81 -17.90
N ASP A 153 10.57 10.81 -18.03
CA ASP A 153 9.81 12.04 -18.06
C ASP A 153 9.98 12.59 -16.64
N ARG A 154 10.74 13.69 -16.55
CA ARG A 154 11.28 14.26 -15.32
C ARG A 154 10.17 14.95 -14.53
N THR A 155 9.06 14.28 -14.29
CA THR A 155 8.01 14.67 -13.36
C THR A 155 7.14 13.45 -13.05
N ALA A 156 7.73 12.37 -12.51
CA ALA A 156 6.94 11.63 -11.54
C ALA A 156 6.62 12.64 -10.42
N PRO A 157 5.34 12.87 -10.05
CA PRO A 157 5.02 13.69 -8.88
C PRO A 157 5.88 13.16 -7.72
N PRO A 158 6.50 14.02 -6.90
CA PRO A 158 7.28 13.54 -5.76
C PRO A 158 6.39 12.63 -4.92
N GLY A 159 6.60 11.32 -5.06
CA GLY A 159 6.03 10.35 -4.15
C GLY A 159 6.73 10.59 -2.84
N SER A 160 5.99 10.69 -1.75
CA SER A 160 6.53 10.94 -0.41
C SER A 160 7.57 9.90 0.05
N GLY A 161 7.80 8.82 -0.71
CA GLY A 161 8.66 7.69 -0.33
C GLY A 161 8.10 6.88 0.85
N THR A 162 7.01 7.35 1.47
CA THR A 162 6.44 6.79 2.70
C THR A 162 5.63 5.53 2.47
N GLY A 163 5.17 5.27 1.23
CA GLY A 163 4.34 4.10 0.92
C GLY A 163 5.06 2.78 1.18
N LEU A 164 6.27 2.64 0.62
CA LEU A 164 7.10 1.44 0.82
C LEU A 164 7.62 1.34 2.25
N LEU A 165 7.96 2.47 2.89
CA LEU A 165 8.33 2.48 4.31
C LEU A 165 7.17 1.96 5.20
N GLY A 166 5.94 2.42 4.96
CA GLY A 166 4.77 1.95 5.69
C GLY A 166 4.46 0.47 5.43
N LEU A 167 4.73 -0.05 4.23
CA LEU A 167 4.68 -1.49 3.98
C LEU A 167 5.73 -2.24 4.79
N GLN A 168 6.96 -1.74 4.84
CA GLN A 168 8.04 -2.40 5.59
C GLN A 168 7.73 -2.48 7.09
N GLU A 169 7.21 -1.40 7.67
CA GLU A 169 6.74 -1.38 9.06
C GLU A 169 5.62 -2.38 9.30
N ARG A 170 4.62 -2.41 8.40
CA ARG A 170 3.47 -3.34 8.47
C ARG A 170 3.91 -4.80 8.39
N VAL A 171 4.74 -5.15 7.41
CA VAL A 171 5.25 -6.52 7.23
C VAL A 171 6.10 -6.94 8.43
N ALA A 172 6.91 -6.04 8.99
CA ALA A 172 7.68 -6.32 10.19
C ALA A 172 6.79 -6.60 11.42
N LEU A 173 5.68 -5.87 11.58
CA LEU A 173 4.71 -6.13 12.67
C LEU A 173 4.04 -7.50 12.54
N ALA A 174 3.91 -8.03 11.33
CA ALA A 174 3.42 -9.38 11.06
C ALA A 174 4.52 -10.46 11.18
N ASN A 175 5.74 -10.10 11.61
CA ASN A 175 6.93 -10.97 11.59
C ASN A 175 7.29 -11.49 10.19
N GLY A 176 6.90 -10.77 9.15
CA GLY A 176 7.27 -11.06 7.77
C GLY A 176 8.53 -10.35 7.34
N VAL A 177 8.89 -10.55 6.07
CA VAL A 177 10.03 -9.91 5.40
C VAL A 177 9.53 -9.19 4.16
N LEU A 178 9.98 -7.95 3.96
CA LEU A 178 9.72 -7.19 2.74
C LEU A 178 11.06 -6.76 2.12
N VAL A 179 11.22 -7.04 0.84
CA VAL A 179 12.32 -6.54 0.02
C VAL A 179 11.72 -5.70 -1.09
N HIS A 180 12.29 -4.52 -1.34
CA HIS A 180 11.90 -3.71 -2.47
C HIS A 180 13.09 -2.96 -3.08
N GLY A 181 13.05 -2.74 -4.39
CA GLY A 181 14.10 -2.02 -5.11
C GLY A 181 14.40 -2.61 -6.47
N PRO A 182 15.36 -2.05 -7.21
CA PRO A 182 15.85 -2.65 -8.45
C PRO A 182 16.58 -3.97 -8.17
N ASP A 183 16.31 -4.99 -8.97
CA ASP A 183 17.06 -6.25 -8.96
C ASP A 183 18.26 -6.23 -9.92
N ALA A 184 18.95 -7.36 -10.07
CA ALA A 184 20.13 -7.48 -10.92
C ALA A 184 19.84 -7.30 -12.43
N SER A 185 18.61 -7.54 -12.87
CA SER A 185 18.13 -7.25 -14.23
C SER A 185 17.77 -5.77 -14.42
N GLY A 186 17.63 -5.01 -13.34
CA GLY A 186 17.15 -3.64 -13.33
C GLY A 186 15.64 -3.50 -13.23
N ASP A 187 14.91 -4.61 -13.05
CA ASP A 187 13.48 -4.59 -12.78
C ASP A 187 13.24 -4.13 -11.36
N PHE A 188 12.20 -3.32 -11.13
CA PHE A 188 11.80 -2.96 -9.78
C PHE A 188 10.96 -4.10 -9.20
N VAL A 189 11.37 -4.60 -8.04
CA VAL A 189 10.70 -5.69 -7.33
C VAL A 189 10.13 -5.19 -6.00
N VAL A 190 8.98 -5.73 -5.62
CA VAL A 190 8.41 -5.70 -4.28
C VAL A 190 8.08 -7.15 -3.93
N GLU A 191 8.80 -7.70 -2.98
CA GLU A 191 8.73 -9.11 -2.61
C GLU A 191 8.50 -9.22 -1.11
N ALA A 192 7.46 -9.94 -0.70
CA ALA A 192 7.06 -10.07 0.69
C ALA A 192 6.80 -11.52 1.06
N ASP A 193 7.35 -11.96 2.18
CA ASP A 193 7.05 -13.22 2.83
C ASP A 193 6.30 -12.95 4.14
N LEU A 194 5.07 -13.46 4.24
CA LEU A 194 4.19 -13.28 5.39
C LEU A 194 3.95 -14.63 6.07
N PRO A 195 4.16 -14.74 7.39
CA PRO A 195 3.73 -15.91 8.15
C PRO A 195 2.21 -16.09 8.06
N TRP A 196 1.78 -17.33 7.83
CA TRP A 196 0.37 -17.74 7.85
C TRP A 196 0.14 -18.63 9.06
#